data_AF-A0A368FSV1-F1
#
_entry.id   AF-A0A368FSV1-F1
#
_cell.length_a   1.000
_cell.length_b   1.000
_cell.length_c   1.000
_cell.angle_alpha   90.00
_cell.angle_beta   90.00
_cell.angle_gamma   90.00
#
_symmetry.space_group_name_H-M   'P 1'
#
loop_
_entity.id
_entity.type
_entity.pdbx_description
1 polymer ?
#
loop_
_entity_poly.entity_id
_entity_poly.type
_entity_poly.pdbx_seq_one_letter_code
_entity_poly.pdbx_strand_id
1 'polypeptide(L)' 'MLVAKVLGSFKSSEIEPVVKRLSNDEGDILMKYVYKAMEITPENALCQTLLTWHSLLVARFGLGSIIRVFSDRSRL' A
#
# COMPACT_ATOMS: atom_id res chain seq x y z
N MET A 1 7.59 -7.50 -8.89
CA MET A 1 7.73 -6.02 -8.92
C MET A 1 8.78 -5.57 -7.93
N LEU A 2 9.53 -4.51 -8.26
CA LEU A 2 10.45 -3.85 -7.32
C LEU A 2 9.71 -3.34 -6.07
N VAL A 3 8.54 -2.71 -6.24
CA VAL A 3 7.75 -2.14 -5.14
C VAL A 3 7.33 -3.19 -4.11
N ALA A 4 6.80 -4.34 -4.54
CA ALA A 4 6.42 -5.42 -3.62
C ALA A 4 7.60 -5.93 -2.76
N LYS A 5 8.81 -6.03 -3.36
CA LYS A 5 10.03 -6.40 -2.63
C LYS A 5 10.42 -5.33 -1.62
N VAL A 6 10.33 -4.05 -2.00
CA VAL A 6 10.59 -2.92 -1.12
C VAL A 6 9.62 -2.93 0.05
N LEU A 7 8.30 -3.02 -0.20
CA LEU A 7 7.27 -3.10 0.85
C LEU A 7 7.48 -4.27 1.82
N GLY A 8 7.93 -5.41 1.30
CA GLY A 8 8.26 -6.61 2.08
C GLY A 8 9.51 -6.49 2.96
N SER A 9 10.41 -5.56 2.65
CA SER A 9 11.66 -5.37 3.41
C SER A 9 11.50 -4.52 4.68
N PHE A 10 10.38 -3.82 4.83
CA PHE A 10 10.10 -3.01 6.01
C PHE A 10 9.69 -3.85 7.20
N LYS A 11 10.16 -3.46 8.40
CA LYS A 11 9.60 -3.96 9.65
C LYS A 11 8.29 -3.22 9.94
N SER A 12 7.33 -3.89 10.58
CA SER A 12 6.02 -3.29 10.88
C SER A 12 6.11 -1.96 11.65
N SER A 13 7.12 -1.80 12.51
CA SER A 13 7.36 -0.57 13.28
C SER A 13 7.83 0.62 12.44
N GLU A 14 8.35 0.38 11.23
CA GLU A 14 8.90 1.41 10.35
C GLU A 14 7.85 1.94 9.36
N ILE A 15 6.75 1.20 9.17
CA ILE A 15 5.71 1.50 8.18
C ILE A 15 4.95 2.77 8.56
N GLU A 16 4.48 2.89 9.81
CA GLU A 16 3.66 4.03 10.24
C GLU A 16 4.41 5.39 10.12
N PRO A 17 5.68 5.54 10.55
CA PRO A 17 6.45 6.76 10.32
C PRO A 17 6.58 7.15 8.85
N VAL A 18 6.75 6.17 7.96
CA VAL A 18 6.82 6.41 6.51
C VAL A 18 5.46 6.87 6.00
N VAL A 19 4.40 6.14 6.35
CA VAL A 19 3.02 6.46 5.97
C VAL A 19 2.64 7.85 6.43
N LYS A 20 3.14 8.38 7.56
CA LYS A 20 2.91 9.75 8.07
C LYS A 20 3.64 10.87 7.31
N ARG A 21 4.64 10.57 6.50
CA ARG A 21 5.41 11.57 5.74
C ARG A 21 4.88 11.80 4.32
N LEU A 22 4.10 10.87 3.80
CA LEU A 22 3.53 10.94 2.45
C LEU A 22 2.53 12.09 2.28
N SER A 23 2.43 12.64 1.08
CA SER A 23 1.30 13.47 0.67
C SER A 23 0.07 12.61 0.37
N ASN A 24 -1.09 13.25 0.17
CA ASN A 24 -2.31 12.54 -0.21
C ASN A 24 -2.16 11.82 -1.55
N ASP A 25 -1.53 12.46 -2.53
CA ASP A 25 -1.31 11.89 -3.87
C ASP A 25 -0.36 10.67 -3.80
N GLU A 26 0.73 10.78 -3.04
CA GLU A 26 1.65 9.66 -2.81
C GLU A 26 0.98 8.51 -2.07
N GLY A 27 0.09 8.80 -1.11
CA GLY A 27 -0.69 7.80 -0.39
C GLY A 27 -1.62 7.01 -1.30
N ASP A 28 -2.30 7.69 -2.23
CA ASP A 28 -3.16 7.06 -3.22
C ASP A 28 -2.37 6.20 -4.22
N ILE A 29 -1.20 6.70 -4.67
CA ILE A 29 -0.26 5.94 -5.51
C ILE A 29 0.25 4.71 -4.77
N LEU A 30 0.58 4.83 -3.49
CA LEU A 30 1.06 3.70 -2.70
C LEU A 30 -0.04 2.65 -2.50
N MET A 31 -1.28 3.07 -2.23
CA MET A 31 -2.43 2.17 -2.11
C MET A 31 -2.63 1.33 -3.38
N LYS A 32 -2.49 1.95 -4.55
CA LYS A 32 -2.51 1.27 -5.85
C LYS A 32 -1.46 0.17 -5.95
N TYR A 33 -0.21 0.47 -5.57
CA TYR A 33 0.86 -0.52 -5.57
C TYR A 33 0.66 -1.63 -4.54
N VAL A 34 0.03 -1.35 -3.39
CA VAL A 34 -0.33 -2.37 -2.40
C VAL A 34 -1.33 -3.37 -2.99
N TYR A 35 -2.40 -2.89 -3.62
CA TYR A 35 -3.36 -3.78 -4.30
C TYR A 35 -2.69 -4.56 -5.45
N LYS A 36 -1.82 -3.92 -6.23
CA LYS A 36 -1.09 -4.61 -7.30
C LYS A 36 -0.13 -5.67 -6.75
N ALA A 37 0.52 -5.40 -5.62
CA ALA A 37 1.40 -6.35 -4.96
C ALA A 37 0.63 -7.57 -4.42
N MET A 38 -0.58 -7.36 -3.89
CA MET A 38 -1.47 -8.45 -3.45
C MET A 38 -1.95 -9.33 -4.61
N GLU A 39 -2.19 -8.76 -5.79
CA GLU A 39 -2.57 -9.52 -6.99
C GLU A 39 -1.46 -10.47 -7.47
N ILE A 40 -0.22 -10.00 -7.46
CA ILE A 40 0.93 -10.70 -8.06
C ILE A 40 1.71 -11.58 -7.08
N THR A 41 1.50 -11.42 -5.77
CA THR A 41 2.31 -12.07 -4.74
C THR A 41 1.46 -13.00 -3.89
N PRO A 42 1.37 -14.30 -4.26
CA PRO A 42 0.61 -15.28 -3.46
C PRO A 42 1.39 -15.80 -2.24
N GLU A 43 2.60 -15.31 -1.98
CA GLU A 43 3.40 -15.73 -0.82
C GLU A 43 2.79 -15.23 0.50
N ASN A 44 2.36 -16.17 1.35
CA ASN A 44 1.79 -15.89 2.67
C ASN A 44 2.64 -14.95 3.54
N ALA A 45 3.96 -15.00 3.40
CA ALA A 45 4.89 -14.17 4.18
C ALA A 45 4.74 -12.67 3.90
N LEU A 46 4.39 -12.29 2.66
CA LEU A 46 4.23 -10.89 2.26
C LEU A 46 2.81 -10.39 2.48
N CYS A 47 1.82 -11.28 2.52
CA CYS A 47 0.42 -10.92 2.78
C CYS A 47 0.24 -10.13 4.07
N GLN A 48 0.86 -10.56 5.18
CA GLN A 48 0.76 -9.86 6.46
C GLN A 48 1.31 -8.43 6.38
N THR A 49 2.48 -8.26 5.76
CA THR A 49 3.11 -6.95 5.59
C THR A 49 2.26 -6.05 4.69
N LEU A 50 1.75 -6.57 3.57
CA LEU A 50 0.87 -5.83 2.66
C LEU A 50 -0.45 -5.39 3.33
N LEU A 51 -1.05 -6.25 4.16
CA LEU A 51 -2.23 -5.89 4.96
C LEU A 51 -1.92 -4.82 6.02
N THR A 52 -0.70 -4.84 6.57
CA THR A 52 -0.24 -3.79 7.50
C THR A 52 -0.05 -2.44 6.79
N TRP A 53 0.53 -2.45 5.58
CA TRP A 53 0.58 -1.26 4.72
C TRP A 53 -0.81 -0.71 4.41
N HIS A 54 -1.72 -1.59 4.01
CA HIS A 54 -3.10 -1.23 3.71
C HIS A 54 -3.80 -0.57 4.91
N SER A 55 -3.75 -1.21 6.08
CA SER A 55 -4.46 -0.70 7.28
C SER A 55 -3.95 0.68 7.71
N LEU A 56 -2.63 0.90 7.67
CA LEU A 56 -2.02 2.18 8.04
C LEU A 56 -2.32 3.28 7.00
N LEU A 57 -2.36 2.95 5.71
CA LEU A 57 -2.78 3.88 4.67
C LEU A 57 -4.25 4.29 4.83
N VAL A 58 -5.14 3.34 5.11
CA VAL A 58 -6.55 3.63 5.37
C VAL A 58 -6.72 4.47 6.63
N ALA A 59 -5.96 4.18 7.69
CA ALA A 59 -6.00 4.96 8.92
C ALA A 59 -5.61 6.43 8.71
N ARG A 60 -4.66 6.71 7.80
CA ARG A 60 -4.21 8.08 7.50
C ARG A 60 -5.07 8.79 6.46
N PHE A 61 -5.33 8.14 5.32
CA PHE A 61 -5.93 8.77 4.13
C PHE A 61 -7.43 8.49 4.00
N GLY A 62 -7.97 7.66 4.88
CA GLY A 62 -9.38 7.28 4.90
C GLY A 62 -9.77 6.35 3.75
N LEU A 63 -11.05 5.98 3.72
CA LEU A 63 -11.64 5.10 2.71
C LEU A 63 -11.59 5.68 1.29
N GLY A 64 -11.49 7.01 1.16
CA GLY A 64 -11.37 7.69 -0.14
C GLY A 64 -10.17 7.22 -0.95
N SER A 65 -9.06 6.86 -0.29
CA SER A 65 -7.87 6.33 -0.95
C SER A 65 -8.16 5.02 -1.69
N ILE A 66 -8.94 4.12 -1.08
CA ILE A 66 -9.37 2.86 -1.69
C ILE A 66 -10.31 3.13 -2.87
N ILE A 67 -11.31 3.99 -2.68
CA ILE A 67 -12.31 4.30 -3.72
C ILE A 67 -11.62 4.87 -4.96
N ARG A 68 -10.64 5.77 -4.78
CA ARG A 68 -9.86 6.33 -5.88
C ARG A 68 -9.04 5.27 -6.61
N VAL A 69 -8.48 4.27 -5.91
CA VAL A 69 -7.81 3.12 -6.57
C VAL A 69 -8.78 2.35 -7.46
N PHE A 70 -9.96 2.00 -6.96
CA PHE A 70 -10.94 1.22 -7.74
C PHE A 70 -11.65 2.03 -8.83
N SER A 71 -11.75 3.34 -8.67
CA SER A 71 -12.37 4.24 -9.66
C SER A 71 -11.39 4.68 -10.74
N ASP A 72 -10.09 4.48 -10.54
CA ASP A 72 -9.09 4.84 -11.53
C ASP A 72 -9.19 3.96 -12.77
N ARG A 73 -9.22 4.60 -13.94
CA ARG A 73 -9.26 3.94 -15.25
C ARG A 73 -7.88 3.82 -15.88
N SER A 74 -6.88 4.48 -15.31
CA SER A 74 -5.49 4.33 -15.72
C SER A 74 -4.95 2.99 -15.25
N ARG A 75 -4.28 2.27 -16.16
CA ARG A 75 -3.54 1.05 -15.82
C ARG A 75 -2.20 1.48 -15.22
N LEU A 76 -1.87 0.96 -14.04
CA LEU A 76 -0.50 0.94 -13.52
C LEU A 76 0.43 0.13 -14.44
#